data_AF-A0A7X7QVF2-F1
#
_entry.id   AF-A0A7X7QVF2-F1
#
_cell.length_a   1.000
_cell.length_b   1.000
_cell.length_c   1.000
_cell.angle_alpha   90.00
_cell.angle_beta   90.00
_cell.angle_gamma   90.00
#
_symmetry.space_group_name_H-M   'P 1'
#
loop_
_entity.id
_entity.type
_entity.pdbx_description
1 polymer ?
#
loop_
_entity_poly.entity_id
_entity_poly.type
_entity_poly.pdbx_seq_one_letter_code
_entity_poly.pdbx_strand_id
1 'polypeptide(L)'
;MFTSLRLKNFKSFGDIYFDFRKSKNEAKKFIAVYGENGSGKSNFVDGFELLSKSISSLNIIKQDLYQTFKEKSSQLINNEYLHAIKRFINTIEVESFMNECRMIGNDEDSEAEYEFILNGVEGRYKIVFNEEIINEELFFLIGKKRGTVYSISKDETGVKKVINDSVFTDKKFRDDFNEELDKFWGKHTFLGILANIIYTQNLTYVTSKVSSHIIDVVYYFDKLHVINS
;
A
#
# COMPACT_ATOMS: atom_id res chain seq x y z
N MET A 1 -5.40 11.54 7.72
CA MET A 1 -4.25 12.44 7.49
C MET A 1 -3.00 11.77 8.02
N PHE A 2 -1.88 11.86 7.31
CA PHE A 2 -0.62 11.28 7.79
C PHE A 2 -0.06 12.14 8.93
N THR A 3 0.41 11.48 9.99
CA THR A 3 1.03 12.11 11.16
C THR A 3 2.53 11.94 11.17
N SER A 4 3.05 10.90 10.52
CA SER A 4 4.49 10.77 10.32
C SER A 4 4.83 9.91 9.10
N LEU A 5 6.09 10.02 8.69
CA LEU A 5 6.74 9.13 7.75
C LEU A 5 8.12 8.79 8.29
N ARG A 6 8.43 7.50 8.47
CA ARG A 6 9.79 7.03 8.72
C ARG A 6 10.29 6.28 7.49
N LEU A 7 11.51 6.58 7.07
CA LEU A 7 12.19 5.89 5.97
C LEU A 7 13.55 5.41 6.46
N LYS A 8 13.83 4.12 6.31
CA LYS A 8 15.12 3.50 6.66
C LYS A 8 15.69 2.80 5.43
N ASN A 9 17.01 2.94 5.24
CA ASN A 9 17.74 2.41 4.08
C ASN A 9 17.07 2.76 2.74
N PHE A 10 16.52 3.97 2.64
CA PHE A 10 15.65 4.41 1.54
C PHE A 10 16.32 5.53 0.74
N LYS A 11 16.74 5.25 -0.50
CA LYS A 11 17.51 6.15 -1.36
C LYS A 11 18.68 6.79 -0.60
N SER A 12 18.66 8.10 -0.36
CA SER A 12 19.71 8.80 0.40
C SER A 12 19.48 8.85 1.92
N PHE A 13 18.40 8.25 2.43
CA PHE A 13 18.05 8.27 3.85
C PHE A 13 18.44 6.95 4.52
N GLY A 14 19.44 7.02 5.42
CA GLY A 14 19.81 5.87 6.26
C GLY A 14 18.70 5.55 7.28
N ASP A 15 18.28 6.53 8.07
CA ASP A 15 17.09 6.47 8.94
C ASP A 15 16.61 7.90 9.21
N ILE A 16 15.41 8.23 8.74
CA ILE A 16 14.82 9.56 8.91
C ILE A 16 13.37 9.45 9.36
N TYR A 17 12.96 10.34 10.26
CA TYR A 17 11.60 10.45 10.76
C TYR A 17 11.06 11.87 10.53
N PHE A 18 9.98 11.97 9.75
CA PHE A 18 9.26 13.20 9.50
C PHE A 18 8.01 13.27 10.38
N ASP A 19 7.93 14.29 11.25
CA ASP A 19 6.77 14.51 12.12
C ASP A 19 5.83 15.59 11.56
N PHE A 20 4.62 15.15 11.20
CA PHE A 20 3.54 15.99 10.68
C PHE A 20 2.50 16.31 11.74
N ARG A 21 2.67 15.90 12.99
CA ARG A 21 1.74 16.22 14.07
C ARG A 21 1.76 17.72 14.35
N LYS A 22 0.56 18.29 14.51
CA LYS A 22 0.33 19.60 15.10
C LYS A 22 0.07 19.48 16.60
N SER A 23 -0.64 18.42 17.00
CA SER A 23 -0.87 18.03 18.39
C SER A 23 -1.10 16.52 18.47
N LYS A 24 -1.34 15.99 19.68
CA LYS A 24 -1.49 14.54 19.93
C LYS A 24 -2.46 13.83 18.98
N ASN A 25 -3.57 14.48 18.61
CA ASN A 25 -4.63 13.90 17.78
C ASN A 25 -4.91 14.73 16.51
N GLU A 26 -3.95 15.56 16.07
CA GLU A 26 -4.14 16.44 14.92
C GLU A 26 -2.88 16.48 14.07
N ALA A 27 -3.01 16.21 12.77
CA ALA A 27 -1.96 16.40 11.78
C ALA A 27 -1.97 17.85 11.24
N LYS A 28 -0.81 18.33 10.80
CA LYS A 28 -0.69 19.56 10.02
C LYS A 28 -1.48 19.41 8.72
N LYS A 29 -2.28 20.42 8.36
CA LYS A 29 -3.08 20.43 7.13
C LYS A 29 -2.27 20.78 5.88
N PHE A 30 -1.11 21.40 6.08
CA PHE A 30 -0.20 21.81 5.04
C PHE A 30 1.24 21.63 5.51
N ILE A 31 2.09 21.07 4.66
CA ILE A 31 3.51 20.86 4.90
C ILE A 31 4.23 21.34 3.64
N ALA A 32 5.22 22.20 3.82
CA ALA A 32 6.12 22.62 2.75
C ALA A 32 7.51 22.05 3.01
N VAL A 33 8.06 21.34 2.04
CA VAL A 33 9.42 20.78 2.11
C VAL A 33 10.30 21.58 1.15
N TYR A 34 11.33 22.24 1.68
CA TYR A 34 12.26 23.08 0.93
C TYR A 34 13.70 22.78 1.34
N GLY A 35 14.67 23.14 0.50
CA GLY A 35 16.09 22.89 0.73
C GLY A 35 16.88 22.95 -0.57
N GLU A 36 18.21 22.88 -0.47
CA GLU A 36 19.12 22.90 -1.62
C GLU A 36 18.95 21.69 -2.55
N ASN A 37 19.46 21.78 -3.77
CA ASN A 37 19.46 20.63 -4.70
C ASN A 37 20.23 19.45 -4.07
N GLY A 38 19.67 18.24 -4.17
CA GLY A 38 20.23 17.05 -3.54
C GLY A 38 19.85 16.84 -2.06
N SER A 39 19.05 17.74 -1.45
CA SER A 39 18.65 17.62 -0.04
C SER A 39 17.64 16.49 0.29
N GLY A 40 17.34 15.60 -0.65
CA GLY A 40 16.39 14.49 -0.46
C GLY A 40 14.90 14.83 -0.60
N LYS A 41 14.54 16.00 -1.16
CA LYS A 41 13.11 16.37 -1.37
C LYS A 41 12.36 15.36 -2.24
N SER A 42 12.97 14.90 -3.34
CA SER A 42 12.36 13.88 -4.20
C SER A 42 12.21 12.56 -3.44
N ASN A 43 13.23 12.14 -2.68
CA ASN A 43 13.17 10.92 -1.86
C ASN A 43 12.03 10.93 -0.84
N PHE A 44 11.69 12.11 -0.29
CA PHE A 44 10.50 12.28 0.55
C PHE A 44 9.20 12.03 -0.23
N VAL A 45 9.10 12.56 -1.45
CA VAL A 45 7.93 12.35 -2.33
C VAL A 45 7.83 10.88 -2.73
N ASP A 46 8.96 10.24 -3.06
CA ASP A 46 9.04 8.82 -3.39
C ASP A 46 8.54 7.93 -2.25
N GLY A 47 8.75 8.34 -0.99
CA GLY A 47 8.18 7.64 0.17
C GLY A 47 6.64 7.57 0.10
N PHE A 48 5.96 8.64 -0.29
CA PHE A 48 4.51 8.60 -0.48
C PHE A 48 4.10 7.90 -1.78
N GLU A 49 4.92 8.00 -2.83
CA GLU A 49 4.67 7.27 -4.08
C GLU A 49 4.72 5.76 -3.87
N LEU A 50 5.65 5.27 -3.03
CA LEU A 50 5.73 3.86 -2.65
C LEU A 50 4.39 3.39 -2.06
N LEU A 51 3.83 4.13 -1.11
CA LEU A 51 2.53 3.81 -0.55
C LEU A 51 1.44 3.77 -1.62
N SER A 52 1.37 4.79 -2.48
CA SER A 52 0.37 4.88 -3.55
C SER A 52 0.47 3.68 -4.51
N LYS A 53 1.68 3.38 -5.00
CA LYS A 53 1.95 2.25 -5.91
C LYS A 53 1.68 0.91 -5.24
N SER A 54 1.95 0.77 -3.94
CA SER A 54 1.71 -0.46 -3.21
C SER A 54 0.23 -0.84 -3.12
N ILE A 55 -0.68 0.15 -3.11
CA ILE A 55 -2.13 -0.05 -3.08
C ILE A 55 -2.69 -0.32 -4.47
N SER A 56 -2.14 0.33 -5.50
CA SER A 56 -2.55 0.11 -6.89
C SER A 56 -1.84 -1.06 -7.57
N SER A 57 -0.93 -1.77 -6.88
CA SER A 57 0.00 -2.74 -7.49
C SER A 57 -0.69 -3.87 -8.26
N LEU A 58 -1.88 -4.29 -7.85
CA LEU A 58 -2.66 -5.33 -8.52
C LEU A 58 -3.91 -4.78 -9.23
N ASN A 59 -4.29 -3.52 -8.99
CA ASN A 59 -5.55 -2.96 -9.46
C ASN A 59 -5.40 -2.13 -10.75
N ILE A 60 -5.54 -2.80 -11.89
CA ILE A 60 -5.53 -2.15 -13.22
C ILE A 60 -6.77 -1.30 -13.48
N ILE A 61 -7.92 -1.62 -12.86
CA ILE A 61 -9.21 -0.98 -13.21
C ILE A 61 -9.18 0.52 -12.99
N LYS A 62 -8.41 1.02 -12.02
CA LYS A 62 -8.24 2.46 -11.83
C LYS A 62 -7.50 3.14 -12.98
N GLN A 63 -6.41 2.55 -13.46
CA GLN A 63 -5.66 3.07 -14.61
C GLN A 63 -6.50 3.00 -15.88
N ASP A 64 -7.24 1.91 -16.06
CA ASP A 64 -8.10 1.70 -17.23
C ASP A 64 -9.35 2.57 -17.20
N LEU A 65 -10.01 2.81 -16.07
CA LEU A 65 -11.11 3.77 -16.01
C LEU A 65 -10.62 5.18 -16.30
N TYR A 66 -9.50 5.60 -15.70
CA TYR A 66 -8.94 6.94 -15.97
C TYR A 66 -8.57 7.12 -17.44
N GLN A 67 -7.96 6.09 -18.06
CA GLN A 67 -7.63 6.11 -19.48
C GLN A 67 -8.85 5.94 -20.40
N THR A 68 -9.83 5.11 -20.05
CA THR A 68 -11.07 4.90 -20.83
C THR A 68 -11.98 6.13 -20.76
N PHE A 69 -11.99 6.86 -19.63
CA PHE A 69 -12.64 8.17 -19.54
C PHE A 69 -11.91 9.24 -20.38
N LYS A 70 -10.59 9.09 -20.56
CA LYS A 70 -9.75 9.99 -21.38
C LYS A 70 -9.80 9.64 -22.88
N GLU A 71 -9.96 8.36 -23.22
CA GLU A 71 -9.92 7.81 -24.56
C GLU A 71 -11.27 7.15 -24.89
N LYS A 72 -12.21 7.97 -25.39
CA LYS A 72 -13.31 7.44 -26.20
C LYS A 72 -12.71 6.82 -27.46
N SER A 73 -13.05 5.56 -27.73
CA SER A 73 -12.59 4.68 -28.84
C SER A 73 -11.22 4.05 -28.55
N SER A 74 -11.00 2.74 -28.67
CA SER A 74 -11.40 1.87 -29.76
C SER A 74 -11.05 0.39 -29.46
N GLN A 75 -11.90 -0.51 -29.98
CA GLN A 75 -11.67 -1.92 -30.35
C GLN A 75 -11.30 -2.97 -29.28
N LEU A 76 -12.20 -3.95 -29.24
CA LEU A 76 -12.26 -5.15 -28.40
C LEU A 76 -11.16 -6.16 -28.78
N ILE A 77 -9.98 -6.00 -28.20
CA ILE A 77 -9.10 -7.15 -27.92
C ILE A 77 -9.61 -7.76 -26.62
N ASN A 78 -9.76 -9.08 -26.59
CA ASN A 78 -10.40 -9.83 -25.50
C ASN A 78 -9.90 -9.34 -24.13
N ASN A 79 -10.78 -8.70 -23.35
CA ASN A 79 -10.44 -7.87 -22.20
C ASN A 79 -9.51 -8.58 -21.20
N GLU A 80 -9.68 -9.88 -21.03
CA GLU A 80 -8.91 -10.69 -20.06
C GLU A 80 -7.40 -10.74 -20.37
N TYR A 81 -7.00 -10.85 -21.64
CA TYR A 81 -5.59 -10.87 -22.03
C TYR A 81 -4.93 -9.49 -21.86
N LEU A 82 -5.65 -8.42 -22.21
CA LEU A 82 -5.18 -7.05 -21.98
C LEU A 82 -5.03 -6.77 -20.49
N HIS A 83 -6.00 -7.19 -19.67
CA HIS A 83 -5.89 -7.07 -18.22
C HIS A 83 -4.70 -7.90 -17.69
N ALA A 84 -4.48 -9.12 -18.15
CA ALA A 84 -3.32 -9.92 -17.73
C ALA A 84 -1.98 -9.21 -18.07
N ILE A 85 -1.85 -8.66 -19.28
CA ILE A 85 -0.66 -7.91 -19.72
C ILE A 85 -0.46 -6.65 -18.87
N LYS A 86 -1.52 -5.87 -18.64
CA LYS A 86 -1.43 -4.66 -17.81
C LYS A 86 -1.04 -4.96 -16.37
N ARG A 87 -1.56 -6.07 -15.80
CA ARG A 87 -1.19 -6.55 -14.47
C ARG A 87 0.29 -6.84 -14.40
N PHE A 88 0.79 -7.58 -15.39
CA PHE A 88 2.20 -7.93 -15.50
C PHE A 88 3.10 -6.70 -15.60
N ILE A 89 2.74 -5.72 -16.44
CA ILE A 89 3.48 -4.45 -16.56
C ILE A 89 3.50 -3.70 -15.22
N ASN A 90 2.34 -3.57 -14.58
CA ASN A 90 2.25 -2.85 -13.30
C ASN A 90 3.04 -3.56 -12.18
N THR A 91 3.09 -4.90 -12.18
CA THR A 91 3.98 -5.66 -11.28
C THR A 91 5.44 -5.30 -11.52
N ILE A 92 5.91 -5.29 -12.77
CA ILE A 92 7.29 -4.91 -13.12
C ILE A 92 7.57 -3.47 -12.69
N GLU A 93 6.64 -2.54 -12.91
CA GLU A 93 6.80 -1.15 -12.51
C GLU A 93 6.90 -0.98 -10.99
N VAL A 94 6.15 -1.75 -10.21
CA VAL A 94 6.22 -1.73 -8.74
C VAL A 94 7.54 -2.33 -8.25
N GLU A 95 7.97 -3.47 -8.82
CA GLU A 95 9.26 -4.09 -8.51
C GLU A 95 10.44 -3.15 -8.84
N SER A 96 10.44 -2.53 -10.03
CA SER A 96 11.44 -1.53 -10.43
C SER A 96 11.46 -0.37 -9.45
N PHE A 97 10.28 0.17 -9.10
CA PHE A 97 10.18 1.32 -8.22
C PHE A 97 10.63 0.99 -6.78
N MET A 98 10.30 -0.19 -6.25
CA MET A 98 10.82 -0.65 -4.95
C MET A 98 12.34 -0.74 -4.97
N ASN A 99 12.93 -1.31 -6.03
CA ASN A 99 14.38 -1.35 -6.18
C ASN A 99 15.02 0.04 -6.28
N GLU A 100 14.39 0.98 -7.00
CA GLU A 100 14.82 2.38 -7.06
C GLU A 100 14.73 3.11 -5.70
N CYS A 101 13.84 2.66 -4.82
CA CYS A 101 13.70 3.19 -3.46
C CYS A 101 14.80 2.71 -2.52
N ARG A 102 15.57 1.66 -2.85
CA ARG A 102 16.62 1.14 -1.98
C ARG A 102 17.82 2.07 -1.88
N MET A 103 18.48 2.08 -0.73
CA MET A 103 19.75 2.78 -0.55
C MET A 103 20.88 2.06 -1.30
N ILE A 104 21.57 2.80 -2.18
CA ILE A 104 22.67 2.27 -2.98
C ILE A 104 23.83 1.84 -2.07
N GLY A 105 24.36 0.63 -2.30
CA GLY A 105 25.48 0.08 -1.55
C GLY A 105 25.11 -0.41 -0.14
N ASN A 106 23.81 -0.57 0.14
CA ASN A 106 23.32 -1.17 1.38
C ASN A 106 22.51 -2.45 1.06
N ASP A 107 22.97 -3.57 1.63
CA ASP A 107 22.33 -4.88 1.45
C ASP A 107 21.21 -5.13 2.48
N GLU A 108 21.04 -4.26 3.48
CA GLU A 108 19.91 -4.34 4.40
C GLU A 108 18.58 -4.00 3.70
N ASP A 109 17.50 -4.58 4.22
CA ASP A 109 16.16 -4.26 3.76
C ASP A 109 15.82 -2.77 3.99
N SER A 110 15.03 -2.23 3.06
CA SER A 110 14.45 -0.90 3.15
C SER A 110 13.13 -0.93 3.92
N GLU A 111 12.84 0.13 4.66
CA GLU A 111 11.61 0.23 5.44
C GLU A 111 10.93 1.59 5.21
N ALA A 112 9.61 1.54 5.03
CA ALA A 112 8.76 2.72 5.07
C ALA A 112 7.62 2.49 6.08
N GLU A 113 7.50 3.40 7.05
CA GLU A 113 6.46 3.38 8.08
C GLU A 113 5.67 4.68 8.04
N TYR A 114 4.34 4.55 7.97
CA TYR A 114 3.39 5.65 7.88
C TYR A 114 2.48 5.62 9.08
N GLU A 115 2.53 6.66 9.90
CA GLU A 115 1.48 6.88 10.91
C GLU A 115 0.40 7.80 10.33
N PHE A 116 -0.84 7.55 10.71
CA PHE A 116 -1.97 8.32 10.22
C PHE A 116 -3.09 8.40 11.25
N ILE A 117 -3.96 9.40 11.08
CA ILE A 117 -5.24 9.50 11.78
C ILE A 117 -6.35 9.30 10.76
N LEU A 118 -7.19 8.30 10.98
CA LEU A 118 -8.38 7.98 10.19
C LEU A 118 -9.57 7.82 11.12
N ASN A 119 -10.67 8.51 10.82
CA ASN A 119 -11.88 8.53 11.65
C ASN A 119 -11.60 8.87 13.14
N GLY A 120 -10.63 9.75 13.39
CA GLY A 120 -10.21 10.17 14.74
C GLY A 120 -9.33 9.17 15.49
N VAL A 121 -8.92 8.07 14.84
CA VAL A 121 -8.09 7.02 15.45
C VAL A 121 -6.73 6.96 14.77
N GLU A 122 -5.67 6.86 15.57
CA GLU A 122 -4.31 6.65 15.07
C GLU A 122 -4.13 5.21 14.55
N GLY A 123 -3.48 5.09 13.41
CA GLY A 123 -3.01 3.84 12.84
C GLY A 123 -1.58 3.96 12.35
N ARG A 124 -0.99 2.80 12.07
CA ARG A 124 0.36 2.65 11.52
C ARG A 124 0.33 1.59 10.44
N TYR A 125 0.92 1.91 9.29
CA TYR A 125 1.18 0.96 8.22
C TYR A 125 2.68 0.90 7.98
N LYS A 126 3.22 -0.31 7.89
CA LYS A 126 4.65 -0.55 7.71
C LYS A 126 4.86 -1.55 6.57
N ILE A 127 5.84 -1.25 5.73
CA ILE A 127 6.34 -2.10 4.65
C ILE A 127 7.86 -2.15 4.76
N VAL A 128 8.40 -3.38 4.81
CA VAL A 128 9.82 -3.69 4.71
C VAL A 128 10.03 -4.49 3.44
N PHE A 129 11.01 -4.11 2.64
CA PHE A 129 11.19 -4.63 1.30
C PHE A 129 12.64 -4.62 0.86
N ASN A 130 12.93 -5.51 -0.06
CA ASN A 130 14.09 -5.50 -0.92
C ASN A 130 13.59 -5.64 -2.38
N GLU A 131 14.12 -6.59 -3.15
CA GLU A 131 13.57 -6.96 -4.45
C GLU A 131 12.11 -7.46 -4.37
N GLU A 132 11.67 -7.88 -3.18
CA GLU A 132 10.29 -8.22 -2.84
C GLU A 132 9.90 -7.66 -1.46
N ILE A 133 8.60 -7.73 -1.12
CA ILE A 133 8.11 -7.38 0.21
C ILE A 133 8.52 -8.49 1.20
N ILE A 134 9.20 -8.10 2.27
CA ILE A 134 9.69 -8.99 3.33
C ILE A 134 8.83 -8.91 4.59
N ASN A 135 8.31 -7.73 4.92
CA ASN A 135 7.34 -7.57 6.00
C ASN A 135 6.29 -6.54 5.62
N GLU A 136 5.05 -6.80 6.00
CA GLU A 136 3.96 -5.86 5.88
C GLU A 136 3.06 -5.94 7.11
N GLU A 137 2.77 -4.80 7.72
CA GLU A 137 1.94 -4.74 8.92
C GLU A 137 1.00 -3.54 8.90
N LEU A 138 -0.25 -3.78 9.32
CA LEU A 138 -1.22 -2.74 9.63
C LEU A 138 -1.62 -2.84 11.11
N PHE A 139 -1.34 -1.78 11.86
CA PHE A 139 -1.86 -1.58 13.21
C PHE A 139 -2.95 -0.49 13.18
N PHE A 140 -4.20 -0.87 13.42
CA PHE A 140 -5.34 0.05 13.38
C PHE A 140 -6.54 -0.52 14.18
N LEU A 141 -7.77 -0.21 13.81
CA LEU A 141 -8.99 -0.64 14.50
C LEU A 141 -9.34 -2.11 14.22
N ILE A 142 -9.61 -2.83 15.32
CA ILE A 142 -10.13 -4.19 15.39
C ILE A 142 -11.41 -4.10 16.24
N GLY A 143 -12.55 -4.00 15.57
CA GLY A 143 -13.80 -3.61 16.22
C GLY A 143 -13.67 -2.25 16.90
N LYS A 144 -13.68 -2.22 18.24
CA LYS A 144 -13.62 -0.97 19.03
C LYS A 144 -12.24 -0.64 19.61
N LYS A 145 -11.24 -1.52 19.45
CA LYS A 145 -9.90 -1.37 20.03
C LYS A 145 -8.86 -1.25 18.94
N ARG A 146 -7.72 -0.64 19.25
CA ARG A 146 -6.55 -0.67 18.36
C ARG A 146 -5.78 -1.97 18.55
N GLY A 147 -5.21 -2.49 17.47
CA GLY A 147 -4.37 -3.67 17.48
C GLY A 147 -3.79 -3.97 16.09
N THR A 148 -2.99 -5.02 16.01
CA THR A 148 -2.46 -5.53 14.74
C THR A 148 -3.58 -6.19 13.94
N VAL A 149 -4.01 -5.52 12.87
CA VAL A 149 -5.03 -5.98 11.93
C VAL A 149 -4.50 -7.17 11.15
N TYR A 150 -3.30 -7.04 10.62
CA TYR A 150 -2.51 -8.14 10.09
C TYR A 150 -1.02 -7.82 10.18
N SER A 151 -0.20 -8.87 10.15
CA SER A 151 1.25 -8.83 10.03
C SER A 151 1.68 -10.05 9.21
N ILE A 152 2.39 -9.82 8.12
CA ILE A 152 2.91 -10.87 7.24
C ILE A 152 4.41 -10.66 7.14
N SER A 153 5.18 -11.73 7.33
CA SER A 153 6.63 -11.68 7.28
C SER A 153 7.17 -12.89 6.54
N LYS A 154 8.19 -12.68 5.71
CA LYS A 154 9.02 -13.72 5.11
C LYS A 154 10.28 -13.87 5.94
N ASP A 155 10.61 -15.11 6.29
CA ASP A 155 11.91 -15.48 6.83
C ASP A 155 12.43 -16.76 6.13
N GLU A 156 13.55 -17.30 6.58
CA GLU A 156 14.16 -18.51 6.03
C GLU A 156 13.22 -19.74 6.06
N THR A 157 12.22 -19.74 6.96
CA THR A 157 11.26 -20.84 7.13
C THR A 157 10.02 -20.69 6.25
N GLY A 158 9.85 -19.54 5.60
CA GLY A 158 8.75 -19.25 4.67
C GLY A 158 7.96 -18.00 5.06
N VAL A 159 6.71 -17.93 4.61
CA VAL A 159 5.82 -16.79 4.85
C VAL A 159 4.94 -17.07 6.07
N LYS A 160 5.11 -16.29 7.12
CA LYS A 160 4.26 -16.29 8.31
C LYS A 160 3.17 -15.24 8.17
N LYS A 161 1.91 -15.67 8.31
CA LYS A 161 0.73 -14.81 8.20
C LYS A 161 0.01 -14.74 9.54
N VAL A 162 -0.17 -13.54 10.08
CA VAL A 162 -1.01 -13.27 11.24
C VAL A 162 -2.08 -12.28 10.80
N ILE A 163 -3.32 -12.75 10.66
CA ILE A 163 -4.46 -11.91 10.27
C ILE A 163 -5.50 -12.01 11.38
N ASN A 164 -5.97 -10.87 11.88
CA ASN A 164 -6.97 -10.87 12.92
C ASN A 164 -8.31 -11.41 12.40
N ASP A 165 -9.00 -12.22 13.20
CA ASP A 165 -10.29 -12.82 12.83
C ASP A 165 -11.37 -11.78 12.53
N SER A 166 -11.23 -10.54 13.02
CA SER A 166 -12.18 -9.47 12.72
C SER A 166 -12.04 -8.90 11.31
N VAL A 167 -10.96 -9.21 10.58
CA VAL A 167 -10.74 -8.70 9.21
C VAL A 167 -11.79 -9.26 8.27
N PHE A 168 -12.08 -10.57 8.39
CA PHE A 168 -13.01 -11.30 7.54
C PHE A 168 -14.13 -11.90 8.39
N THR A 169 -15.37 -11.48 8.14
CA THR A 169 -16.55 -12.01 8.84
C THR A 169 -17.06 -13.32 8.23
N ASP A 170 -16.65 -13.62 7.00
CA ASP A 170 -17.01 -14.85 6.27
C ASP A 170 -15.79 -15.77 6.13
N LYS A 171 -15.94 -17.02 6.57
CA LYS A 171 -14.86 -18.02 6.53
C LYS A 171 -14.44 -18.34 5.09
N LYS A 172 -15.41 -18.53 4.18
CA LYS A 172 -15.10 -18.84 2.78
C LYS A 172 -14.30 -17.72 2.13
N PHE A 173 -14.72 -16.48 2.33
CA PHE A 173 -13.98 -15.32 1.82
C PHE A 173 -12.56 -15.24 2.39
N ARG A 174 -12.37 -15.55 3.68
CA ARG A 174 -11.03 -15.62 4.29
C ARG A 174 -10.17 -16.69 3.60
N ASP A 175 -10.72 -17.87 3.36
CA ASP A 175 -10.00 -18.97 2.72
C ASP A 175 -9.61 -18.58 1.27
N ASP A 176 -10.57 -18.06 0.49
CA ASP A 176 -10.35 -17.55 -0.86
C ASP A 176 -9.29 -16.43 -0.88
N PHE A 177 -9.35 -15.48 0.06
CA PHE A 177 -8.36 -14.40 0.18
C PHE A 177 -6.97 -14.93 0.54
N ASN A 178 -6.87 -15.93 1.43
CA ASN A 178 -5.58 -16.51 1.78
C ASN A 178 -4.92 -17.20 0.57
N GLU A 179 -5.69 -17.85 -0.30
CA GLU A 179 -5.17 -18.39 -1.55
C GLU A 179 -4.62 -17.29 -2.47
N GLU A 180 -5.32 -16.17 -2.61
CA GLU A 180 -4.82 -15.02 -3.38
C GLU A 180 -3.56 -14.42 -2.74
N LEU A 181 -3.54 -14.35 -1.41
CA LEU A 181 -2.38 -13.90 -0.65
C LEU A 181 -1.16 -14.82 -0.87
N ASP A 182 -1.36 -16.15 -0.89
CA ASP A 182 -0.30 -17.11 -1.22
C ASP A 182 0.23 -16.95 -2.65
N LYS A 183 -0.63 -16.58 -3.61
CA LYS A 183 -0.24 -16.41 -5.01
C LYS A 183 0.53 -15.12 -5.28
N PHE A 184 0.19 -14.04 -4.57
CA PHE A 184 0.58 -12.68 -4.97
C PHE A 184 1.43 -11.91 -3.97
N TRP A 185 1.44 -12.30 -2.69
CA TRP A 185 2.21 -11.57 -1.68
C TRP A 185 3.72 -11.67 -1.93
N GLY A 186 4.47 -10.62 -1.57
CA GLY A 186 5.89 -10.45 -1.95
C GLY A 186 6.05 -9.54 -3.16
N LYS A 187 5.25 -9.74 -4.21
CA LYS A 187 5.15 -8.84 -5.37
C LYS A 187 4.09 -7.75 -5.19
N HIS A 188 3.06 -8.08 -4.41
CA HIS A 188 1.94 -7.19 -4.10
C HIS A 188 1.71 -7.17 -2.60
N THR A 189 1.30 -6.02 -2.07
CA THR A 189 0.93 -5.90 -0.66
C THR A 189 -0.41 -6.58 -0.40
N PHE A 190 -0.65 -6.97 0.85
CA PHE A 190 -1.95 -7.41 1.34
C PHE A 190 -3.03 -6.38 0.97
N LEU A 191 -2.77 -5.09 1.21
CA LEU A 191 -3.74 -4.04 0.87
C LEU A 191 -3.92 -3.88 -0.64
N GLY A 192 -2.89 -4.08 -1.46
CA GLY A 192 -3.00 -4.06 -2.92
C GLY A 192 -3.83 -5.22 -3.46
N ILE A 193 -3.69 -6.42 -2.88
CA ILE A 193 -4.51 -7.59 -3.19
C ILE A 193 -5.97 -7.34 -2.76
N LEU A 194 -6.18 -6.83 -1.54
CA LEU A 194 -7.51 -6.50 -1.04
C LEU A 194 -8.17 -5.40 -1.86
N ALA A 195 -7.41 -4.37 -2.26
CA ALA A 195 -7.88 -3.30 -3.12
C ALA A 195 -8.37 -3.86 -4.46
N ASN A 196 -7.60 -4.75 -5.10
CA ASN A 196 -8.04 -5.40 -6.33
C ASN A 196 -9.41 -6.09 -6.15
N ILE A 197 -9.60 -6.85 -5.07
CA ILE A 197 -10.88 -7.51 -4.78
C ILE A 197 -12.01 -6.49 -4.57
N ILE A 198 -11.78 -5.44 -3.78
CA ILE A 198 -12.76 -4.37 -3.52
C ILE A 198 -13.20 -3.70 -4.84
N TYR A 199 -12.28 -3.46 -5.77
CA TYR A 199 -12.54 -2.72 -7.00
C TYR A 199 -13.04 -3.58 -8.16
N THR A 200 -12.82 -4.89 -8.14
CA THR A 200 -13.23 -5.82 -9.20
C THR A 200 -14.52 -6.57 -8.88
N GLN A 201 -14.85 -6.74 -7.60
CA GLN A 201 -16.02 -7.52 -7.17
C GLN A 201 -17.20 -6.63 -6.77
N ASN A 202 -18.35 -7.28 -6.55
CA ASN A 202 -19.55 -6.58 -6.10
C ASN A 202 -19.34 -5.94 -4.71
N LEU A 203 -19.55 -4.63 -4.59
CA LEU A 203 -19.30 -3.89 -3.36
C LEU A 203 -20.13 -4.39 -2.17
N THR A 204 -21.41 -4.72 -2.38
CA THR A 204 -22.29 -5.26 -1.32
C THR A 204 -21.78 -6.62 -0.83
N TYR A 205 -21.31 -7.46 -1.76
CA TYR A 205 -20.69 -8.74 -1.41
C TYR A 205 -19.44 -8.54 -0.54
N VAL A 206 -18.49 -7.68 -0.96
CA VAL A 206 -17.23 -7.46 -0.23
C VAL A 206 -17.47 -6.79 1.13
N THR A 207 -18.27 -5.73 1.18
CA THR A 207 -18.56 -4.98 2.43
C THR A 207 -19.35 -5.80 3.45
N SER A 208 -20.05 -6.86 3.04
CA SER A 208 -20.68 -7.80 3.97
C SER A 208 -19.70 -8.80 4.61
N LYS A 209 -18.50 -8.95 4.04
CA LYS A 209 -17.52 -10.01 4.35
C LYS A 209 -16.20 -9.49 4.92
N VAL A 210 -15.90 -8.22 4.72
CA VAL A 210 -14.66 -7.57 5.13
C VAL A 210 -14.97 -6.42 6.08
N SER A 211 -14.16 -6.25 7.12
CA SER A 211 -14.30 -5.15 8.07
C SER A 211 -14.30 -3.79 7.36
N SER A 212 -15.25 -2.91 7.71
CA SER A 212 -15.28 -1.55 7.19
C SER A 212 -14.02 -0.76 7.54
N HIS A 213 -13.37 -1.06 8.67
CA HIS A 213 -12.16 -0.35 9.10
C HIS A 213 -10.98 -0.57 8.15
N ILE A 214 -10.79 -1.78 7.61
CA ILE A 214 -9.70 -2.02 6.65
C ILE A 214 -10.06 -1.50 5.26
N ILE A 215 -11.35 -1.55 4.88
CA ILE A 215 -11.84 -0.91 3.64
C ILE A 215 -11.59 0.60 3.68
N ASP A 216 -11.87 1.26 4.82
CA ASP A 216 -11.60 2.68 5.01
C ASP A 216 -10.11 3.00 4.87
N VAL A 217 -9.22 2.13 5.35
CA VAL A 217 -7.75 2.28 5.17
C VAL A 217 -7.37 2.17 3.70
N VAL A 218 -7.89 1.17 2.97
CA VAL A 218 -7.65 1.04 1.52
C VAL A 218 -8.09 2.30 0.80
N TYR A 219 -9.31 2.78 1.02
CA TYR A 219 -9.81 4.00 0.40
C TYR A 219 -9.04 5.26 0.83
N TYR A 220 -8.56 5.31 2.06
CA TYR A 220 -7.79 6.44 2.56
C TYR A 220 -6.42 6.54 1.88
N PHE A 221 -5.68 5.43 1.76
CA PHE A 221 -4.40 5.41 1.08
C PHE A 221 -4.55 5.57 -0.44
N ASP A 222 -5.61 5.02 -1.02
CA ASP A 222 -5.90 5.12 -2.44
C ASP A 222 -6.33 6.53 -2.91
N LYS A 223 -6.68 7.42 -1.97
CA LYS A 223 -6.89 8.86 -2.22
C LYS A 223 -5.60 9.66 -2.21
N LEU A 224 -4.46 9.05 -1.90
CA LEU A 224 -3.16 9.70 -1.99
C LEU A 224 -2.84 9.96 -3.46
N HIS A 225 -2.70 11.23 -3.81
CA HIS A 225 -2.26 11.65 -5.13
C HIS A 225 -0.85 12.21 -5.01
N VAL A 226 0.10 11.54 -5.64
CA VAL A 226 1.49 12.00 -5.77
C VAL A 226 1.68 12.49 -7.20
N ILE A 227 2.16 13.73 -7.33
CA ILE A 227 2.44 14.35 -8.63
C ILE A 227 3.95 14.50 -8.71
N ASN A 228 4.57 13.69 -9.55
CA ASN A 228 5.98 13.85 -9.92
C ASN A 228 6.04 14.77 -11.14
N SER A 229 6.85 15.82 -11.04
CA SER A 229 7.17 16.75 -12.13
C SER A 229 8.34 16.25 -12.97
#